data_AF-A0A227IN34-F1
#
_entry.id   AF-A0A227IN34-F1
#
_cell.length_a   1.000
_cell.length_b   1.000
_cell.length_c   1.000
_cell.angle_alpha   90.00
_cell.angle_beta   90.00
_cell.angle_gamma   90.00
#
_symmetry.space_group_name_H-M   'P 1'
#
loop_
_entity.id
_entity.type
_entity.pdbx_description
1 polymer ?
#
loop_
_entity_poly.entity_id
_entity_poly.type
_entity_poly.pdbx_seq_one_letter_code
_entity_poly.pdbx_strand_id
1 'polypeptide(L)'
;SNAKAAKALITEYGSLSEALWQFVDGKPVVNQWHEMSDVPASTEQSKAMSKFLKKKGFKFVGETICYAFMQAVGMVDDHIV
;
A
#
# COMPACT_ATOMS: atom_id res chain seq x y z
N SER A 1 17.16 1.60 -6.98
CA SER A 1 17.05 1.53 -5.49
C SER A 1 16.00 0.53 -5.06
N ASN A 2 14.76 0.62 -5.57
CA ASN A 2 13.62 -0.14 -5.08
C ASN A 2 13.80 -1.66 -5.17
N ALA A 3 14.36 -2.18 -6.27
CA ALA A 3 14.64 -3.62 -6.39
C ALA A 3 15.63 -4.14 -5.32
N LYS A 4 16.64 -3.33 -4.93
CA LYS A 4 17.59 -3.69 -3.86
C LYS A 4 16.88 -3.70 -2.50
N ALA A 5 16.05 -2.69 -2.23
CA ALA A 5 15.25 -2.60 -1.02
C ALA A 5 14.23 -3.76 -0.91
N ALA A 6 13.59 -4.12 -2.04
CA ALA A 6 12.68 -5.25 -2.13
C ALA A 6 13.37 -6.58 -1.79
N LYS A 7 14.57 -6.82 -2.32
CA LYS A 7 15.34 -8.03 -1.98
C LYS A 7 15.65 -8.11 -0.48
N ALA A 8 16.04 -7.00 0.14
CA ALA A 8 16.27 -6.94 1.58
C ALA A 8 14.97 -7.20 2.39
N LEU A 9 13.84 -6.66 1.93
CA LEU A 9 12.54 -6.88 2.53
C LEU A 9 12.12 -8.36 2.47
N ILE A 10 12.34 -9.02 1.34
CA ILE A 10 12.09 -10.46 1.18
C ILE A 10 12.93 -11.27 2.17
N THR A 11 14.20 -10.91 2.37
CA THR A 11 15.05 -11.58 3.37
C THR A 11 14.52 -11.39 4.80
N GLU A 12 13.95 -10.23 5.13
CA GLU A 12 13.47 -9.93 6.49
C GLU A 12 12.07 -10.49 6.79
N TYR A 13 11.14 -10.43 5.84
CA TYR A 13 9.73 -10.80 6.02
C TYR A 13 9.36 -12.12 5.33
N GLY A 14 10.30 -12.78 4.66
CA GLY A 14 10.06 -13.99 3.85
C GLY A 14 9.49 -13.70 2.46
N SER A 15 8.65 -12.67 2.30
CA SER A 15 8.17 -12.22 0.99
C SER A 15 7.78 -10.74 0.97
N LEU A 16 7.67 -10.16 -0.25
CA LEU A 16 7.08 -8.82 -0.40
C LEU A 16 5.60 -8.81 -0.01
N SER A 17 4.87 -9.91 -0.25
CA SER A 17 3.45 -9.99 0.05
C SER A 17 3.23 -9.86 1.56
N GLU A 18 3.92 -10.67 2.37
CA GLU A 18 3.84 -10.60 3.83
C GLU A 18 4.19 -9.20 4.36
N ALA A 19 5.25 -8.60 3.81
CA ALA A 19 5.66 -7.27 4.23
C ALA A 19 4.66 -6.16 3.89
N LEU A 20 3.92 -6.28 2.77
CA LEU A 20 3.01 -5.23 2.30
C LEU A 20 1.55 -5.45 2.77
N TRP A 21 1.09 -6.69 2.88
CA TRP A 21 -0.29 -6.98 3.28
C TRP A 21 -0.55 -6.77 4.78
N GLN A 22 0.51 -6.59 5.60
CA GLN A 22 0.37 -6.21 7.02
C GLN A 22 -0.39 -4.88 7.22
N PHE A 23 -0.39 -3.98 6.22
CA PHE A 23 -1.07 -2.67 6.33
C PHE A 23 -2.59 -2.76 6.18
N VAL A 24 -3.11 -3.94 5.84
CA VAL A 24 -4.55 -4.23 5.72
C VAL A 24 -4.90 -5.53 6.48
N ASP A 25 -4.09 -5.90 7.48
CA ASP A 25 -4.30 -7.11 8.29
C ASP A 25 -4.49 -8.39 7.45
N GLY A 26 -3.83 -8.46 6.29
CA GLY A 26 -3.91 -9.60 5.38
C GLY A 26 -5.25 -9.74 4.63
N LYS A 27 -6.15 -8.76 4.72
CA LYS A 27 -7.48 -8.81 4.08
C LYS A 27 -7.77 -7.54 3.30
N PRO A 28 -8.42 -7.63 2.12
CA PRO A 28 -8.83 -6.43 1.39
C PRO A 28 -9.74 -5.55 2.25
N VAL A 29 -9.51 -4.24 2.21
CA VAL A 29 -10.44 -3.25 2.74
C VAL A 29 -11.44 -2.92 1.63
N VAL A 30 -12.70 -3.29 1.83
CA VAL A 30 -13.78 -3.02 0.87
C VAL A 30 -14.54 -1.78 1.30
N ASN A 31 -14.44 -0.71 0.52
CA ASN A 31 -15.17 0.53 0.74
C ASN A 31 -16.49 0.53 -0.05
N GLN A 32 -17.36 1.49 0.23
CA GLN A 32 -18.67 1.65 -0.43
C GLN A 32 -18.85 3.12 -0.82
N TRP A 33 -18.01 3.60 -1.73
CA TRP A 33 -18.08 4.96 -2.26
C TRP A 33 -19.21 5.08 -3.27
N HIS A 34 -19.93 6.20 -3.26
CA HIS A 34 -21.05 6.45 -4.19
C HIS A 34 -20.63 7.28 -5.40
N GLU A 35 -19.59 8.10 -5.24
CA GLU A 35 -19.03 8.91 -6.32
C GLU A 35 -17.50 8.97 -6.26
N MET A 36 -16.86 9.30 -7.39
CA MET A 36 -15.39 9.37 -7.47
C MET A 36 -14.81 10.44 -6.53
N SER A 37 -15.57 11.47 -6.20
CA SER A 37 -15.20 12.52 -5.24
C SER A 37 -15.10 12.01 -3.79
N ASP A 38 -15.76 10.90 -3.46
CA ASP A 38 -15.69 10.31 -2.13
C ASP A 38 -14.38 9.54 -1.91
N VAL A 39 -13.76 9.05 -2.99
CA VAL A 39 -12.55 8.23 -2.92
C VAL A 39 -11.37 9.11 -2.49
N PRO A 40 -10.74 8.84 -1.33
CA PRO A 40 -9.66 9.68 -0.85
C PRO A 40 -8.39 9.50 -1.69
N ALA A 41 -7.52 10.51 -1.72
CA ALA A 41 -6.22 10.39 -2.38
C ALA A 41 -5.17 9.64 -1.54
N SER A 42 -5.39 9.52 -0.22
CA SER A 42 -4.54 8.79 0.71
C SER A 42 -5.33 8.36 1.95
N THR A 43 -4.80 7.36 2.67
CA THR A 43 -5.38 6.86 3.92
C THR A 43 -4.30 6.73 4.99
N GLU A 44 -4.68 6.50 6.24
CA GLU A 44 -3.69 6.27 7.30
C GLU A 44 -2.87 4.99 7.05
N GLN A 45 -3.45 3.97 6.43
CA GLN A 45 -2.76 2.77 5.98
C GLN A 45 -1.72 3.09 4.89
N SER A 46 -2.08 3.90 3.88
CA SER A 46 -1.13 4.24 2.80
C SER A 46 0.00 5.15 3.29
N LYS A 47 -0.29 6.02 4.26
CA LYS A 47 0.70 6.85 4.96
C LYS A 47 1.64 6.01 5.82
N ALA A 48 1.13 5.01 6.52
CA ALA A 48 1.95 4.05 7.26
C ALA A 48 2.87 3.25 6.33
N MET A 49 2.33 2.74 5.22
CA MET A 49 3.10 2.03 4.19
C MET A 49 4.19 2.92 3.58
N SER A 50 3.86 4.16 3.22
CA SER A 50 4.81 5.16 2.70
C SER A 50 5.98 5.40 3.65
N LYS A 51 5.71 5.62 4.94
CA LYS A 51 6.75 5.78 5.97
C LYS A 51 7.63 4.54 6.10
N PHE A 52 7.00 3.36 6.14
CA PHE A 52 7.70 2.09 6.23
C PHE A 52 8.63 1.86 5.03
N LEU A 53 8.11 1.99 3.80
CA LEU A 53 8.88 1.77 2.58
C LEU A 53 10.04 2.77 2.44
N LYS A 54 9.82 4.05 2.79
CA LYS A 54 10.91 5.05 2.85
C LYS A 54 12.01 4.63 3.81
N LYS A 55 11.66 4.17 5.02
CA LYS A 55 12.63 3.65 6.01
C LYS A 55 13.39 2.43 5.49
N LYS A 56 12.76 1.60 4.65
CA LYS A 56 13.38 0.44 4.00
C LYS A 56 14.18 0.79 2.74
N GLY A 57 14.30 2.07 2.38
CA GLY A 57 15.14 2.53 1.28
C GLY A 57 14.45 2.55 -0.09
N PHE A 58 13.13 2.36 -0.14
CA PHE A 58 12.35 2.63 -1.35
C PHE A 58 12.31 4.13 -1.63
N LYS A 59 12.28 4.47 -2.92
CA LYS A 59 12.17 5.84 -3.43
C LYS A 59 10.90 5.97 -4.24
N PHE A 60 10.36 7.19 -4.30
CA PHE A 60 9.14 7.52 -5.04
C PHE A 60 7.91 6.74 -4.54
N VAL A 61 7.79 6.66 -3.21
CA VAL A 61 6.73 5.95 -2.48
C VAL A 61 6.01 6.93 -1.54
N GLY A 62 5.41 7.98 -2.11
CA GLY A 62 4.56 8.92 -1.36
C GLY A 62 3.26 8.25 -0.90
N GLU A 63 2.55 8.82 0.07
CA GLU A 63 1.30 8.22 0.59
C GLU A 63 0.20 8.08 -0.47
N THR A 64 0.10 9.02 -1.42
CA THR A 64 -0.79 8.91 -2.58
C THR A 64 -0.38 7.79 -3.53
N ILE A 65 0.93 7.63 -3.78
CA ILE A 65 1.45 6.53 -4.61
C ILE A 65 1.18 5.19 -3.93
N CYS A 66 1.37 5.10 -2.61
CA CYS A 66 1.06 3.90 -1.85
C CYS A 66 -0.45 3.59 -1.89
N TYR A 67 -1.32 4.60 -1.79
CA TYR A 67 -2.76 4.36 -1.87
C TYR A 67 -3.17 3.86 -3.25
N ALA A 68 -2.71 4.53 -4.31
CA ALA A 68 -2.91 4.07 -5.69
C ALA A 68 -2.39 2.65 -5.92
N PHE A 69 -1.24 2.30 -5.34
CA PHE A 69 -0.73 0.93 -5.37
C PHE A 69 -1.65 -0.05 -4.65
N MET A 70 -2.10 0.28 -3.43
CA MET A 70 -3.02 -0.54 -2.64
C MET A 70 -4.32 -0.82 -3.40
N GLN A 71 -4.89 0.19 -4.05
CA GLN A 71 -6.04 0.04 -4.94
C GLN A 71 -5.72 -0.89 -6.12
N ALA A 72 -4.63 -0.64 -6.84
CA ALA A 72 -4.25 -1.39 -8.04
C ALA A 72 -3.96 -2.88 -7.78
N VAL A 73 -3.47 -3.24 -6.60
CA VAL A 73 -3.16 -4.63 -6.23
C VAL A 73 -4.26 -5.32 -5.41
N GLY A 74 -5.40 -4.65 -5.20
CA GLY A 74 -6.56 -5.21 -4.49
C GLY A 74 -6.41 -5.30 -2.97
N MET A 75 -5.48 -4.54 -2.37
CA MET A 75 -5.47 -4.35 -0.91
C MET A 75 -6.64 -3.47 -0.46
N VAL A 76 -7.08 -2.56 -1.33
CA VAL A 76 -8.26 -1.72 -1.15
C VAL A 76 -9.15 -1.89 -2.37
N ASP A 77 -10.43 -2.11 -2.14
CA ASP A 77 -11.46 -2.08 -3.17
C ASP A 77 -12.25 -0.78 -3.04
N ASP A 78 -12.02 0.13 -3.99
CA ASP A 78 -12.67 1.44 -4.10
C ASP A 78 -13.61 1.52 -5.32
N HIS A 79 -14.04 0.38 -5.88
CA HIS A 79 -15.04 0.41 -6.95
C HIS A 79 -16.35 1.02 -6.43
N ILE A 80 -16.89 1.97 -7.20
CA ILE A 80 -18.12 2.67 -6.86
C ILE A 80 -19.31 1.73 -6.98
N VAL A 81 -20.27 1.88 -6.05
CA VAL A 81 -21.51 1.10 -5.97
C VAL A 81 -22.74 1.83 -6.49
#